data_AF-A0A3N5TYF2-F1
#
_entry.id   AF-A0A3N5TYF2-F1
#
_cell.length_a   1.000
_cell.length_b   1.000
_cell.length_c   1.000
_cell.angle_alpha   90.00
_cell.angle_beta   90.00
_cell.angle_gamma   90.00
#
_symmetry.space_group_name_H-M   'P 1'
#
loop_
_entity.id
_entity.type
_entity.pdbx_description
1 polymer ?
#
loop_
_entity_poly.entity_id
_entity_poly.type
_entity_poly.pdbx_seq_one_letter_code
_entity_poly.pdbx_strand_id
1 'polypeptide(L)'
;MKHLQPFQVFPSIPAPLSFLDELSRNLWWSWHHDAKELYRRIDPKLWRESGQNPIVFSTLVSPSRLKELTEDEGFLVHQKRVKEFYENSVLSKSNLTDSPFEPDGTIAYVSMEFGIHESLPLFAGGLGVLAGDHLKAASDLMLQVTGVSLLYRQGYFRQYLSLDGMQQEEYPETDLYTVPIERALGVDGKELCISIAGPDGEIHAQVWKIMVGRISLLLLDTNLPENSPEIRGITANLYPADQNKRLAQEVLLGIGGMRAPASMGIFPSVIHMNEGHSAFSSLERLAQIVARFNTDLKTALEIGPRTSVFTTHTPVVAGHDVFPADLVKPYIAPLKEKLGISEKEILSWGRPFWKDADGQFSMFVLGLRMSQFCNGVSQ
;
A
#
# COMPACT_ATOMS: atom_id res chain seq x y z
N MET A 1 3.15 16.47 -31.45
CA MET A 1 4.09 15.41 -31.04
C MET A 1 3.32 14.17 -30.57
N LYS A 2 2.62 13.46 -31.47
CA LYS A 2 1.59 12.47 -31.10
C LYS A 2 2.02 10.99 -31.10
N HIS A 3 3.29 10.66 -31.35
CA HIS A 3 3.74 9.27 -31.43
C HIS A 3 5.18 9.09 -30.92
N LEU A 4 5.39 9.33 -29.63
CA LEU A 4 6.53 8.71 -28.93
C LEU A 4 5.99 7.41 -28.33
N GLN A 5 6.35 6.27 -28.91
CA GLN A 5 6.13 4.97 -28.28
C GLN A 5 7.36 4.66 -27.41
N PRO A 6 7.21 4.59 -26.08
CA PRO A 6 8.28 4.07 -25.25
C PRO A 6 8.43 2.58 -25.55
N PHE A 7 9.63 2.16 -25.92
CA PHE A 7 10.00 0.74 -26.02
C PHE A 7 10.95 0.42 -24.88
N GLN A 8 10.63 -0.64 -24.14
CA GLN A 8 11.51 -1.14 -23.08
C GLN A 8 12.33 -2.29 -23.62
N VAL A 9 13.63 -2.22 -23.39
CA VAL A 9 14.56 -3.29 -23.71
C VAL A 9 14.91 -3.95 -22.39
N PHE A 10 14.29 -5.09 -22.11
CA PHE A 10 14.70 -5.94 -21.00
C PHE A 10 15.87 -6.84 -21.45
N PRO A 11 16.86 -7.07 -20.56
CA PRO A 11 17.92 -8.02 -20.84
C PRO A 11 17.32 -9.41 -21.06
N SER A 12 17.76 -10.11 -22.11
CA SER A 12 17.37 -11.50 -22.34
C SER A 12 18.09 -12.39 -21.33
N ILE A 13 17.40 -12.77 -20.27
CA ILE A 13 17.93 -13.68 -19.25
C ILE A 13 17.92 -15.10 -19.83
N PRO A 14 19.08 -15.81 -19.88
CA PRO A 14 19.12 -17.18 -20.37
C PRO A 14 18.19 -18.11 -19.60
N ALA A 15 17.60 -19.10 -20.27
CA ALA A 15 16.63 -20.02 -19.65
C ALA A 15 17.10 -20.68 -18.34
N PRO A 16 18.38 -21.10 -18.17
CA PRO A 16 18.86 -21.63 -16.88
C PRO A 16 18.80 -20.63 -15.71
N LEU A 17 18.72 -19.33 -16.00
CA LEU A 17 18.71 -18.23 -15.04
C LEU A 17 17.33 -17.56 -14.91
N SER A 18 16.28 -18.12 -15.52
CA SER A 18 14.95 -17.49 -15.60
C SER A 18 14.34 -17.15 -14.23
N PHE A 19 14.72 -17.89 -13.18
CA PHE A 19 14.27 -17.62 -11.82
C PHE A 19 14.71 -16.24 -11.30
N LEU A 20 15.81 -15.66 -11.80
CA LEU A 20 16.24 -14.32 -11.40
C LEU A 20 15.23 -13.24 -11.82
N ASP A 21 14.55 -13.41 -12.97
CA ASP A 21 13.48 -12.50 -13.41
C ASP A 21 12.25 -12.66 -12.51
N GLU A 22 11.83 -13.91 -12.26
CA GLU A 22 10.71 -14.21 -11.37
C GLU A 22 10.94 -13.63 -9.96
N LEU A 23 12.12 -13.87 -9.40
CA LEU A 23 12.52 -13.37 -8.09
C LEU A 23 12.55 -11.83 -8.07
N SER A 24 12.95 -11.17 -9.17
CA SER A 24 13.00 -9.71 -9.23
C SER A 24 11.62 -9.04 -9.12
N ARG A 25 10.56 -9.79 -9.46
CA ARG A 25 9.16 -9.32 -9.49
C ARG A 25 8.41 -9.51 -8.16
N ASN A 26 9.08 -10.00 -7.12
CA ASN A 26 8.49 -10.20 -5.79
C ASN A 26 9.45 -9.70 -4.72
N LEU A 27 9.00 -8.82 -3.82
CA LEU A 27 9.86 -8.23 -2.78
C LEU A 27 10.36 -9.24 -1.72
N TRP A 28 9.93 -10.50 -1.78
CA TRP A 28 10.42 -11.60 -0.94
C TRP A 28 11.95 -11.64 -0.79
N TRP A 29 12.69 -11.39 -1.88
CA TRP A 29 14.15 -11.42 -1.82
C TRP A 29 14.73 -10.42 -0.80
N SER A 30 14.04 -9.32 -0.49
CA SER A 30 14.59 -8.20 0.29
C SER A 30 14.91 -8.56 1.74
N TRP A 31 14.15 -9.47 2.36
CA TRP A 31 14.39 -9.94 3.73
C TRP A 31 15.02 -11.34 3.82
N HIS A 32 15.25 -12.02 2.69
CA HIS A 32 15.95 -13.30 2.66
C HIS A 32 17.39 -13.17 2.18
N HIS A 33 18.33 -13.48 3.07
CA HIS A 33 19.78 -13.34 2.82
C HIS A 33 20.24 -14.10 1.58
N ASP A 34 19.91 -15.39 1.46
CA ASP A 34 20.35 -16.22 0.33
C ASP A 34 19.81 -15.73 -1.03
N ALA A 35 18.62 -15.12 -1.04
CA ALA A 35 18.06 -14.49 -2.23
C ALA A 35 18.84 -13.24 -2.64
N LYS A 36 19.21 -12.37 -1.68
CA LYS A 36 20.11 -11.22 -1.94
C LYS A 36 21.48 -11.66 -2.45
N GLU A 37 21.99 -12.76 -1.92
CA GLU A 37 23.29 -13.30 -2.33
C GLU A 37 23.31 -13.80 -3.77
N LEU A 38 22.17 -14.20 -4.36
CA LEU A 38 22.12 -14.51 -5.79
C LEU A 38 22.51 -13.29 -6.62
N TYR A 39 21.89 -12.14 -6.38
CA TYR A 39 22.21 -10.91 -7.10
C TYR A 39 23.62 -10.42 -6.81
N ARG A 40 24.04 -10.44 -5.53
CA ARG A 40 25.38 -10.00 -5.13
C ARG A 40 26.50 -10.85 -5.76
N ARG A 41 26.31 -12.17 -5.91
CA ARG A 41 27.31 -13.09 -6.52
C ARG A 41 27.49 -12.88 -8.02
N ILE A 42 26.47 -12.34 -8.71
CA ILE A 42 26.57 -12.05 -10.14
C ILE A 42 27.64 -10.97 -10.35
N ASP A 43 27.51 -9.84 -9.66
CA ASP A 43 28.50 -8.76 -9.60
C ASP A 43 28.29 -7.88 -8.34
N PRO A 44 29.18 -7.96 -7.33
CA PRO A 44 29.02 -7.19 -6.08
C PRO A 44 29.12 -5.68 -6.24
N LYS A 45 29.80 -5.19 -7.29
CA LYS A 45 29.96 -3.76 -7.54
C LYS A 45 28.68 -3.21 -8.17
N LEU A 46 28.23 -3.83 -9.26
CA LEU A 46 26.98 -3.44 -9.93
C LEU A 46 25.78 -3.57 -9.00
N TRP A 47 25.76 -4.58 -8.11
CA TRP A 47 24.69 -4.73 -7.12
C TRP A 47 24.57 -3.51 -6.21
N ARG A 48 25.70 -2.97 -5.72
CA ARG A 48 25.72 -1.75 -4.92
C ARG A 48 25.36 -0.51 -5.74
N GLU A 49 25.90 -0.39 -6.95
CA GLU A 49 25.65 0.76 -7.84
C GLU A 49 24.19 0.84 -8.30
N SER A 50 23.51 -0.30 -8.42
CA SER A 50 22.08 -0.37 -8.74
C SER A 50 21.14 -0.01 -7.57
N GLY A 51 21.69 0.37 -6.41
CA GLY A 51 20.89 0.62 -5.21
C GLY A 51 20.25 -0.66 -4.64
N GLN A 52 20.87 -1.81 -4.89
CA GLN A 52 20.34 -3.13 -4.49
C GLN A 52 18.94 -3.39 -5.05
N ASN A 53 18.68 -2.91 -6.27
CA ASN A 53 17.41 -3.12 -6.96
C ASN A 53 17.60 -4.18 -8.06
N PRO A 54 17.01 -5.39 -7.94
CA PRO A 54 17.16 -6.47 -8.92
C PRO A 54 16.78 -6.10 -10.36
N ILE A 55 15.76 -5.24 -10.52
CA ILE A 55 15.27 -4.84 -11.84
C ILE A 55 16.32 -3.94 -12.49
N VAL A 56 16.77 -2.89 -11.79
CA VAL A 56 17.85 -2.00 -12.28
C VAL A 56 19.13 -2.80 -12.51
N PHE A 57 19.50 -3.64 -11.54
CA PHE A 57 20.68 -4.49 -11.60
C PHE A 57 20.71 -5.35 -12.87
N SER A 58 19.58 -6.00 -13.21
CA SER A 58 19.49 -6.86 -14.39
C SER A 58 19.85 -6.11 -15.69
N THR A 59 19.50 -4.83 -15.80
CA THR A 59 19.80 -4.01 -16.99
C THR A 59 21.28 -3.66 -17.14
N LEU A 60 22.06 -3.76 -16.05
CA LEU A 60 23.48 -3.41 -16.03
C LEU A 60 24.38 -4.63 -16.25
N VAL A 61 23.89 -5.85 -16.01
CA VAL A 61 24.70 -7.08 -16.13
C VAL A 61 24.96 -7.40 -17.61
N SER A 62 26.21 -7.69 -17.95
CA SER A 62 26.57 -8.02 -19.32
C SER A 62 26.03 -9.39 -19.75
N PRO A 63 25.64 -9.57 -21.04
CA PRO A 63 25.22 -10.87 -21.55
C PRO A 63 26.29 -11.96 -21.42
N SER A 64 27.58 -11.60 -21.52
CA SER A 64 28.69 -12.53 -21.32
C SER A 64 28.72 -13.07 -19.89
N ARG A 65 28.49 -12.19 -18.89
CA ARG A 65 28.45 -12.60 -17.48
C ARG A 65 27.28 -13.53 -17.20
N LEU A 66 26.10 -13.26 -17.76
CA LEU A 66 24.96 -14.17 -17.65
C LEU A 66 25.28 -15.52 -18.29
N LYS A 67 25.96 -15.55 -19.44
CA LYS A 67 26.36 -16.79 -20.10
C LYS A 67 27.34 -17.61 -19.25
N GLU A 68 28.35 -16.98 -18.67
CA GLU A 68 29.29 -17.66 -17.74
C GLU A 68 28.53 -18.34 -16.59
N LEU A 69 27.54 -17.66 -16.01
CA LEU A 69 26.74 -18.20 -14.91
C LEU A 69 25.82 -19.36 -15.31
N THR A 70 25.51 -19.51 -16.60
CA THR A 70 24.81 -20.72 -17.08
C THR A 70 25.68 -21.97 -17.04
N GLU A 71 27.00 -21.83 -16.91
CA GLU A 71 27.97 -22.91 -16.83
C GLU A 71 28.57 -23.06 -15.41
N ASP A 72 28.27 -22.14 -14.48
CA ASP A 72 28.71 -22.19 -13.08
C ASP A 72 27.79 -23.09 -12.24
N GLU A 73 28.20 -24.34 -12.03
CA GLU A 73 27.46 -25.31 -11.21
C GLU A 73 27.18 -24.80 -9.79
N GLY A 74 28.12 -24.09 -9.17
CA GLY A 74 27.97 -23.56 -7.81
C GLY A 74 26.98 -22.41 -7.73
N PHE A 75 26.82 -21.63 -8.80
CA PHE A 75 25.76 -20.64 -8.92
C PHE A 75 24.40 -21.31 -9.14
N LEU A 76 24.31 -22.28 -10.05
CA LEU A 76 23.06 -22.97 -10.37
C LEU A 76 22.50 -23.77 -9.19
N VAL A 77 23.37 -24.44 -8.41
CA VAL A 77 22.95 -25.13 -7.17
C VAL A 77 22.42 -24.13 -6.14
N HIS A 78 23.07 -22.98 -5.99
CA HIS A 78 22.59 -21.92 -5.10
C HIS A 78 21.21 -21.39 -5.55
N GLN A 79 21.06 -21.10 -6.85
CA GLN A 79 19.80 -20.64 -7.43
C GLN A 79 18.69 -21.66 -7.21
N LYS A 80 18.96 -22.94 -7.46
CA LYS A 80 18.00 -24.02 -7.24
C LYS A 80 17.52 -24.08 -5.79
N ARG A 81 18.43 -23.99 -4.82
CA ARG A 81 18.09 -23.98 -3.39
C ARG A 81 17.18 -22.80 -3.04
N VAL A 82 17.50 -21.60 -3.52
CA VAL A 82 16.67 -20.41 -3.28
C VAL A 82 15.31 -20.55 -3.96
N LYS A 83 15.26 -21.09 -5.17
CA LYS A 83 14.02 -21.33 -5.90
C LYS A 83 13.12 -22.29 -5.14
N GLU A 84 13.63 -23.44 -4.71
CA GLU A 84 12.87 -24.40 -3.91
C GLU A 84 12.33 -23.77 -2.61
N PHE A 85 13.13 -22.93 -1.95
CA PHE A 85 12.69 -22.23 -0.75
C PHE A 85 11.61 -21.17 -1.05
N TYR A 86 11.76 -20.42 -2.15
CA TYR A 86 10.75 -19.46 -2.61
C TYR A 86 9.43 -20.16 -2.97
N GLU A 87 9.48 -21.23 -3.75
CA GLU A 87 8.28 -21.99 -4.15
C GLU A 87 7.55 -22.55 -2.92
N ASN A 88 8.29 -23.10 -1.95
CA ASN A 88 7.71 -23.62 -0.70
C ASN A 88 7.16 -22.52 0.21
N SER A 89 7.78 -21.33 0.24
CA SER A 89 7.36 -20.25 1.14
C SER A 89 6.24 -19.40 0.53
N VAL A 90 6.29 -19.15 -0.77
CA VAL A 90 5.44 -18.17 -1.47
C VAL A 90 4.33 -18.81 -2.29
N LEU A 91 4.62 -19.89 -3.01
CA LEU A 91 3.68 -20.48 -3.99
C LEU A 91 2.91 -21.69 -3.44
N SER A 92 3.40 -22.30 -2.36
CA SER A 92 2.71 -23.41 -1.70
C SER A 92 1.30 -22.99 -1.28
N LYS A 93 0.31 -23.88 -1.49
CA LYS A 93 -1.04 -23.63 -0.99
C LYS A 93 -1.01 -23.67 0.52
N SER A 94 -1.62 -22.67 1.14
CA SER A 94 -1.75 -22.61 2.59
C SER A 94 -2.73 -23.69 3.04
N ASN A 95 -2.25 -24.73 3.71
CA ASN A 95 -3.10 -25.73 4.37
C ASN A 95 -3.49 -25.21 5.76
N LEU A 96 -4.09 -24.02 5.83
CA LEU A 96 -4.61 -23.43 7.06
C LEU A 96 -5.86 -24.16 7.53
N THR A 97 -5.70 -25.43 7.87
CA THR A 97 -6.72 -26.24 8.55
C THR A 97 -7.02 -25.69 9.96
N ASP A 98 -6.10 -24.88 10.51
CA ASP A 98 -6.20 -24.23 11.82
C ASP A 98 -6.40 -22.69 11.75
N SER A 99 -6.71 -22.13 10.57
CA SER A 99 -7.03 -20.69 10.51
C SER A 99 -8.35 -20.40 11.23
N PRO A 100 -8.40 -19.38 12.10
CA PRO A 100 -9.66 -18.93 12.69
C PRO A 100 -10.57 -18.24 11.66
N PHE A 101 -10.04 -17.93 10.47
CA PHE A 101 -10.80 -17.38 9.34
C PHE A 101 -11.31 -18.49 8.44
N GLU A 102 -12.50 -18.27 7.87
CA GLU A 102 -13.03 -19.04 6.74
C GLU A 102 -11.97 -19.19 5.63
N PRO A 103 -12.03 -20.24 4.78
CA PRO A 103 -11.05 -20.46 3.72
C PRO A 103 -10.78 -19.24 2.83
N ASP A 104 -11.79 -18.38 2.63
CA ASP A 104 -11.72 -17.14 1.84
C ASP A 104 -11.60 -15.87 2.70
N GLY A 105 -11.45 -16.02 4.02
CA GLY A 105 -11.36 -14.91 4.96
C GLY A 105 -10.01 -14.22 4.87
N THR A 106 -10.03 -12.89 4.69
CA THR A 106 -8.82 -12.07 4.51
C THR A 106 -8.84 -10.84 5.40
N ILE A 107 -7.65 -10.34 5.71
CA ILE A 107 -7.42 -9.13 6.48
C ILE A 107 -7.00 -8.02 5.51
N ALA A 108 -7.67 -6.88 5.52
CA ALA A 108 -7.17 -5.67 4.87
C ALA A 108 -6.34 -4.87 5.87
N TYR A 109 -5.05 -4.72 5.60
CA TYR A 109 -4.14 -3.91 6.40
C TYR A 109 -3.89 -2.58 5.68
N VAL A 110 -4.52 -1.52 6.20
CA VAL A 110 -4.56 -0.20 5.55
C VAL A 110 -3.58 0.73 6.25
N SER A 111 -2.59 1.22 5.51
CA SER A 111 -1.53 2.07 6.04
C SER A 111 -1.15 3.16 5.04
N MET A 112 -0.85 4.35 5.55
CA MET A 112 -0.32 5.43 4.72
C MET A 112 1.09 5.11 4.20
N GLU A 113 1.85 4.26 4.89
CA GLU A 113 3.20 3.91 4.49
C GLU A 113 3.55 2.43 4.71
N PHE A 114 4.49 1.93 3.90
CA PHE A 114 5.07 0.58 3.98
C PHE A 114 6.58 0.61 3.71
N GLY A 115 7.37 0.32 4.74
CA GLY A 115 8.83 0.22 4.69
C GLY A 115 9.28 -1.21 4.40
N ILE A 116 9.25 -1.60 3.12
CA ILE A 116 9.67 -2.95 2.70
C ILE A 116 11.16 -2.99 2.38
N HIS A 117 11.58 -2.14 1.45
CA HIS A 117 12.95 -2.01 0.95
C HIS A 117 13.14 -0.63 0.31
N GLU A 118 14.37 -0.11 0.31
CA GLU A 118 14.73 1.23 -0.16
C GLU A 118 14.48 1.46 -1.65
N SER A 119 14.38 0.38 -2.44
CA SER A 119 13.96 0.45 -3.85
C SER A 119 12.49 0.84 -4.02
N LEU A 120 11.69 0.83 -2.96
CA LEU A 120 10.28 1.18 -2.96
C LEU A 120 10.04 2.33 -1.95
N PRO A 121 10.08 3.60 -2.39
CA PRO A 121 10.03 4.77 -1.50
C PRO A 121 8.61 5.07 -1.02
N LEU A 122 8.02 4.15 -0.26
CA LEU A 122 6.65 4.24 0.28
C LEU A 122 6.60 4.47 1.80
N PHE A 123 7.67 4.97 2.40
CA PHE A 123 7.71 5.23 3.84
C PHE A 123 8.63 6.41 4.21
N ALA A 124 8.35 6.99 5.37
CA ALA A 124 9.12 8.07 5.98
C ALA A 124 9.82 7.64 7.28
N GLY A 125 9.25 6.69 8.02
CA GLY A 125 9.79 6.34 9.35
C GLY A 125 9.29 5.03 9.94
N GLY A 126 9.29 4.99 11.28
CA GLY A 126 9.04 3.75 12.05
C GLY A 126 7.66 3.13 11.86
N LEU A 127 6.62 3.94 11.65
CA LEU A 127 5.26 3.47 11.36
C LEU A 127 5.25 2.62 10.07
N GLY A 128 5.91 3.10 9.03
CA GLY A 128 6.07 2.40 7.76
C GLY A 128 6.94 1.15 7.88
N VAL A 129 8.07 1.23 8.60
CA VAL A 129 8.93 0.05 8.85
C VAL A 129 8.12 -1.06 9.54
N LEU A 130 7.36 -0.72 10.59
CA LEU A 130 6.49 -1.69 11.26
C LEU A 130 5.44 -2.27 10.31
N ALA A 131 4.78 -1.41 9.52
CA ALA A 131 3.78 -1.86 8.55
C ALA A 131 4.39 -2.81 7.50
N GLY A 132 5.62 -2.53 7.06
CA GLY A 132 6.35 -3.39 6.16
C GLY A 132 6.71 -4.74 6.79
N ASP A 133 7.20 -4.73 8.03
CA ASP A 133 7.53 -5.94 8.77
C ASP A 133 6.30 -6.78 9.08
N HIS A 134 5.12 -6.16 9.30
CA HIS A 134 3.84 -6.89 9.37
C HIS A 134 3.55 -7.66 8.08
N LEU A 135 3.78 -7.07 6.90
CA LEU A 135 3.56 -7.79 5.64
C LEU A 135 4.56 -8.94 5.45
N LYS A 136 5.83 -8.74 5.81
CA LYS A 136 6.86 -9.79 5.75
C LYS A 136 6.51 -10.95 6.69
N ALA A 137 6.18 -10.64 7.95
CA ALA A 137 5.78 -11.63 8.94
C ALA A 137 4.47 -12.35 8.53
N ALA A 138 3.48 -11.62 8.00
CA ALA A 138 2.26 -12.22 7.50
C ALA A 138 2.52 -13.18 6.33
N SER A 139 3.44 -12.83 5.43
CA SER A 139 3.89 -13.73 4.37
C SER A 139 4.51 -15.01 4.93
N ASP A 140 5.45 -14.90 5.87
CA ASP A 140 6.16 -16.04 6.44
C ASP A 140 5.24 -16.95 7.28
N LEU A 141 4.24 -16.36 7.96
CA LEU A 141 3.20 -17.06 8.71
C LEU A 141 2.05 -17.56 7.82
N MET A 142 2.12 -17.34 6.50
CA MET A 142 1.09 -17.71 5.53
C MET A 142 -0.31 -17.15 5.81
N LEU A 143 -0.38 -15.98 6.47
CA LEU A 143 -1.64 -15.29 6.77
C LEU A 143 -2.25 -14.67 5.51
N GLN A 144 -3.58 -14.69 5.44
CA GLN A 144 -4.32 -14.04 4.36
C GLN A 144 -4.45 -12.54 4.65
N VAL A 145 -3.48 -11.76 4.20
CA VAL A 145 -3.46 -10.29 4.33
C VAL A 145 -3.40 -9.66 2.95
N THR A 146 -4.14 -8.56 2.77
CA THR A 146 -3.98 -7.63 1.64
C THR A 146 -3.58 -6.28 2.20
N GLY A 147 -2.38 -5.82 1.84
CA GLY A 147 -1.92 -4.48 2.18
C GLY A 147 -2.56 -3.45 1.26
N VAL A 148 -2.90 -2.27 1.78
CA VAL A 148 -3.46 -1.18 0.99
C VAL A 148 -2.79 0.14 1.36
N SER A 149 -2.29 0.84 0.34
CA SER A 149 -1.65 2.16 0.48
C SER A 149 -1.81 3.02 -0.77
N LEU A 150 -1.13 4.16 -0.80
CA LEU A 150 -1.03 5.02 -1.97
C LEU A 150 0.33 4.82 -2.67
N LEU A 151 0.37 5.02 -3.98
CA LEU A 151 1.60 5.00 -4.76
C LEU A 151 2.22 6.40 -4.80
N TYR A 152 3.14 6.72 -3.90
CA TYR A 152 3.83 8.02 -3.90
C TYR A 152 4.88 8.09 -5.00
N ARG A 153 4.68 8.95 -5.98
CA ARG A 153 5.64 9.13 -7.08
C ARG A 153 6.97 9.72 -6.62
N GLN A 154 6.99 10.54 -5.57
CA GLN A 154 8.18 11.22 -5.08
C GLN A 154 8.60 10.77 -3.67
N GLY A 155 7.94 9.73 -3.12
CA GLY A 155 8.17 9.25 -1.76
C GLY A 155 7.99 10.34 -0.72
N TYR A 156 8.81 10.32 0.35
CA TYR A 156 8.83 11.37 1.35
C TYR A 156 9.71 12.54 0.90
N PHE A 157 11.02 12.48 1.10
CA PHE A 157 12.01 13.34 0.46
C PHE A 157 13.39 12.68 0.53
N ARG A 158 14.31 13.12 -0.32
CA ARG A 158 15.74 12.81 -0.21
C ARG A 158 16.45 13.97 0.48
N GLN A 159 17.08 13.67 1.62
CA GLN A 159 17.85 14.65 2.37
C GLN A 159 19.26 14.79 1.78
N TYR A 160 19.73 16.03 1.68
CA TYR A 160 21.15 16.36 1.57
C TYR A 160 21.46 17.60 2.39
N LEU A 161 22.75 17.81 2.69
CA LEU A 161 23.20 18.97 3.46
C LEU A 161 23.84 19.98 2.51
N SER A 162 23.49 21.25 2.65
CA SER A 162 24.21 22.35 2.00
C SER A 162 25.64 22.44 2.53
N LEU A 163 26.48 23.23 1.86
CA LEU A 163 27.85 23.51 2.32
C LEU A 163 27.89 24.10 3.74
N ASP A 164 26.83 24.78 4.16
CA ASP A 164 26.69 25.39 5.49
C ASP A 164 26.07 24.43 6.52
N GLY A 165 25.83 23.16 6.16
CA GLY A 165 25.25 22.14 7.04
C GLY A 165 23.73 22.23 7.19
N MET A 166 23.05 23.01 6.36
CA MET A 166 21.59 23.13 6.40
C MET A 166 20.92 22.02 5.61
N GLN A 167 19.84 21.43 6.15
CA GLN A 167 19.01 20.46 5.45
C GLN A 167 18.45 21.07 4.16
N GLN A 168 18.51 20.28 3.09
CA GLN A 168 17.85 20.53 1.82
C GLN A 168 17.06 19.27 1.42
N GLU A 169 16.04 19.48 0.59
CA GLU A 169 15.06 18.46 0.22
C GLU A 169 14.97 18.33 -1.29
N GLU A 170 15.13 17.10 -1.77
CA GLU A 170 14.88 16.72 -3.15
C GLU A 170 13.71 15.73 -3.21
N TYR A 171 12.90 15.83 -4.26
CA TYR A 171 11.72 15.00 -4.47
C TYR A 171 11.82 14.26 -5.81
N PRO A 172 12.77 13.33 -5.95
CA PRO A 172 12.97 12.62 -7.20
C PRO A 172 11.75 11.74 -7.53
N GLU A 173 11.32 11.78 -8.78
CA GLU A 173 10.24 10.90 -9.23
C GLU A 173 10.74 9.45 -9.38
N THR A 174 9.94 8.52 -8.86
CA THR A 174 10.17 7.09 -8.93
C THR A 174 9.80 6.61 -10.32
N ASP A 175 10.77 6.04 -11.01
CA ASP A 175 10.51 5.34 -12.26
C ASP A 175 9.82 4.00 -11.96
N LEU A 176 8.52 3.92 -12.29
CA LEU A 176 7.72 2.72 -12.06
C LEU A 176 8.26 1.48 -12.78
N TYR A 177 9.08 1.67 -13.82
CA TYR A 177 9.71 0.56 -14.53
C TYR A 177 10.86 -0.09 -13.77
N THR A 178 11.33 0.55 -12.70
CA THR A 178 12.39 0.04 -11.83
C THR A 178 11.85 -0.69 -10.60
N VAL A 179 10.53 -0.73 -10.41
CA VAL A 179 9.90 -1.40 -9.27
C VAL A 179 9.05 -2.58 -9.73
N PRO A 180 8.87 -3.63 -8.91
CA PRO A 180 8.12 -4.84 -9.28
C PRO A 180 6.61 -4.61 -9.17
N ILE A 181 6.10 -3.63 -9.92
CA ILE A 181 4.71 -3.19 -9.89
C ILE A 181 3.96 -3.62 -11.14
N GLU A 182 2.73 -4.08 -10.97
CA GLU A 182 1.83 -4.43 -12.07
C GLU A 182 0.46 -3.81 -11.87
N ARG A 183 -0.33 -3.72 -12.95
CA ARG A 183 -1.71 -3.25 -12.86
C ARG A 183 -2.53 -4.29 -12.13
N ALA A 184 -3.29 -3.87 -11.11
CA ALA A 184 -4.27 -4.76 -10.50
C ALA A 184 -5.41 -5.01 -11.47
N LEU A 185 -5.97 -6.23 -11.43
CA LEU A 185 -7.09 -6.63 -12.28
C LEU A 185 -8.35 -6.76 -11.46
N GLY A 186 -9.48 -6.27 -11.99
CA GLY A 186 -10.80 -6.48 -11.41
C GLY A 186 -11.32 -7.89 -11.64
N VAL A 187 -12.51 -8.18 -11.11
CA VAL A 187 -13.21 -9.47 -11.35
C VAL A 187 -13.49 -9.75 -12.83
N ASP A 188 -13.50 -8.72 -13.67
CA ASP A 188 -13.70 -8.82 -15.12
C ASP A 188 -12.40 -9.06 -15.90
N GLY A 189 -11.26 -9.17 -15.20
CA GLY A 189 -9.94 -9.37 -15.78
C GLY A 189 -9.33 -8.11 -16.43
N LYS A 190 -9.96 -6.94 -16.31
CA LYS A 190 -9.44 -5.68 -16.85
C LYS A 190 -8.65 -4.91 -15.80
N GLU A 191 -7.80 -4.00 -16.26
CA GLU A 191 -7.08 -3.07 -15.39
C GLU A 191 -8.05 -2.29 -14.50
N LEU A 192 -7.77 -2.30 -13.20
CA LEU A 192 -8.66 -1.75 -12.20
C LEU A 192 -8.41 -0.27 -11.98
N CYS A 193 -9.42 0.55 -12.25
CA CYS A 193 -9.52 1.95 -11.84
C CYS A 193 -10.67 2.11 -10.85
N ILE A 194 -10.47 2.91 -9.81
CA ILE A 194 -11.51 3.27 -8.84
C ILE A 194 -11.70 4.78 -8.84
N SER A 195 -12.88 5.24 -8.44
CA SER A 195 -13.13 6.66 -8.19
C SER A 195 -13.71 6.90 -6.81
N ILE A 196 -13.39 8.08 -6.26
CA ILE A 196 -14.02 8.63 -5.06
C ILE A 196 -14.55 10.04 -5.36
N ALA A 197 -15.54 10.49 -4.61
CA ALA A 197 -16.00 11.88 -4.71
C ALA A 197 -14.97 12.83 -4.09
N GLY A 198 -14.84 14.02 -4.64
CA GLY A 198 -14.04 15.12 -4.12
C GLY A 198 -14.73 16.47 -4.32
N PRO A 199 -14.15 17.57 -3.81
CA PRO A 199 -14.72 18.91 -3.90
C PRO A 199 -14.87 19.41 -5.34
N ASP A 200 -13.92 19.07 -6.22
CA ASP A 200 -13.85 19.55 -7.60
C ASP A 200 -14.27 18.49 -8.64
N GLY A 201 -14.95 17.42 -8.19
CA GLY A 201 -15.37 16.30 -9.02
C GLY A 201 -14.84 14.95 -8.52
N GLU A 202 -14.95 13.92 -9.37
CA GLU A 202 -14.40 12.61 -9.05
C GLU A 202 -12.87 12.62 -9.07
N ILE A 203 -12.27 11.91 -8.11
CA ILE A 203 -10.86 11.60 -8.06
C ILE A 203 -10.71 10.17 -8.56
N HIS A 204 -10.10 10.00 -9.73
CA HIS A 204 -9.82 8.69 -10.30
C HIS A 204 -8.46 8.20 -9.82
N ALA A 205 -8.35 6.90 -9.53
CA ALA A 205 -7.09 6.28 -9.16
C ALA A 205 -6.93 4.93 -9.84
N GLN A 206 -5.76 4.73 -10.46
CA GLN A 206 -5.36 3.40 -10.85
C GLN A 206 -5.03 2.59 -9.60
N VAL A 207 -5.48 1.34 -9.58
CA VAL A 207 -4.97 0.34 -8.63
C VAL A 207 -3.79 -0.41 -9.25
N TRP A 208 -2.67 -0.35 -8.57
CA TRP A 208 -1.47 -1.15 -8.82
C TRP A 208 -1.30 -2.23 -7.77
N LYS A 209 -0.52 -3.26 -8.07
CA LYS A 209 -0.21 -4.36 -7.16
C LYS A 209 1.29 -4.63 -7.15
N ILE A 210 1.83 -4.84 -5.95
CA ILE A 210 3.18 -5.37 -5.71
C ILE A 210 3.04 -6.63 -4.85
N MET A 211 3.85 -7.64 -5.14
CA MET A 211 3.93 -8.84 -4.32
C MET A 211 5.00 -8.69 -3.24
N VAL A 212 4.62 -8.87 -1.98
CA VAL A 212 5.49 -8.93 -0.80
C VAL A 212 5.43 -10.36 -0.27
N GLY A 213 6.25 -11.23 -0.85
CA GLY A 213 6.15 -12.66 -0.60
C GLY A 213 4.79 -13.15 -1.08
N ARG A 214 3.97 -13.62 -0.14
CA ARG A 214 2.58 -14.08 -0.40
C ARG A 214 1.57 -12.94 -0.45
N ILE A 215 1.92 -11.78 0.11
CA ILE A 215 0.97 -10.71 0.36
C ILE A 215 0.85 -9.82 -0.88
N SER A 216 -0.38 -9.55 -1.30
CA SER A 216 -0.66 -8.51 -2.29
C SER A 216 -0.72 -7.15 -1.59
N LEU A 217 0.17 -6.23 -1.99
CA LEU A 217 0.13 -4.83 -1.60
C LEU A 217 -0.50 -4.03 -2.75
N LEU A 218 -1.70 -3.50 -2.52
CA LEU A 218 -2.42 -2.64 -3.45
C LEU A 218 -2.02 -1.18 -3.24
N LEU A 219 -1.73 -0.47 -4.33
CA LEU A 219 -1.27 0.91 -4.31
C LEU A 219 -2.15 1.76 -5.23
N LEU A 220 -2.74 2.83 -4.68
CA LEU A 220 -3.62 3.73 -5.42
C LEU A 220 -2.84 4.92 -5.98
N ASP A 221 -2.99 5.19 -7.28
CA ASP A 221 -2.28 6.27 -7.97
C ASP A 221 -3.22 7.21 -8.71
N THR A 222 -3.26 8.48 -8.30
CA THR A 222 -4.05 9.52 -8.96
C THR A 222 -3.34 10.17 -10.14
N ASN A 223 -2.09 9.79 -10.47
CA ASN A 223 -1.34 10.34 -11.58
C ASN A 223 -1.86 9.85 -12.95
N LEU A 224 -3.08 10.26 -13.29
CA LEU A 224 -3.81 9.89 -14.50
C LEU A 224 -4.08 11.11 -15.39
N PRO A 225 -4.01 10.98 -16.72
CA PRO A 225 -4.30 12.09 -17.65
C PRO A 225 -5.70 12.69 -17.52
N GLU A 226 -6.69 11.92 -17.06
CA GLU A 226 -8.06 12.37 -16.82
C GLU A 226 -8.23 13.27 -15.59
N ASN A 227 -7.33 13.13 -14.62
CA ASN A 227 -7.31 13.96 -13.42
C ASN A 227 -6.67 15.33 -13.71
N SER A 228 -7.13 16.36 -12.99
CA SER A 228 -6.49 17.68 -12.99
C SER A 228 -5.07 17.60 -12.38
N PRO A 229 -4.17 18.56 -12.67
CA PRO A 229 -2.84 18.59 -12.04
C PRO A 229 -2.87 18.53 -10.52
N GLU A 230 -3.86 19.17 -9.89
CA GLU A 230 -4.07 19.20 -8.44
C GLU A 230 -4.41 17.80 -7.91
N ILE A 231 -5.34 17.10 -8.58
CA ILE A 231 -5.73 15.72 -8.23
C ILE A 231 -4.58 14.76 -8.45
N ARG A 232 -3.83 14.86 -9.56
CA ARG A 232 -2.62 14.05 -9.78
C ARG A 232 -1.62 14.21 -8.66
N GLY A 233 -1.52 15.43 -8.13
CA GLY A 233 -0.65 15.78 -7.02
C GLY A 233 -1.00 15.10 -5.69
N ILE A 234 -2.17 14.47 -5.53
CA ILE A 234 -2.56 13.77 -4.30
C ILE A 234 -1.57 12.64 -3.99
N THR A 235 -1.17 11.84 -4.99
CA THR A 235 -0.21 10.74 -4.83
C THR A 235 1.22 11.13 -5.23
N ALA A 236 1.56 12.41 -5.19
CA ALA A 236 2.92 12.85 -5.46
C ALA A 236 3.86 12.50 -4.29
N ASN A 237 3.63 13.07 -3.10
CA ASN A 237 4.55 12.97 -1.97
C ASN A 237 3.81 12.45 -0.73
N LEU A 238 4.50 11.67 0.09
CA LEU A 238 4.02 11.23 1.39
C LEU A 238 4.01 12.41 2.37
N TYR A 239 2.91 12.58 3.09
CA TYR A 239 2.74 13.62 4.13
C TYR A 239 2.96 15.07 3.64
N PRO A 240 2.18 15.54 2.66
CA PRO A 240 2.24 16.92 2.22
C PRO A 240 1.81 17.87 3.35
N ALA A 241 2.42 19.07 3.40
CA ALA A 241 2.04 20.11 4.34
C ALA A 241 0.66 20.73 4.04
N ASP A 242 0.18 20.63 2.79
CA ASP A 242 -1.13 21.13 2.39
C ASP A 242 -2.26 20.26 2.97
N GLN A 243 -3.13 20.88 3.78
CA GLN A 243 -4.20 20.18 4.49
C GLN A 243 -5.27 19.59 3.55
N ASN A 244 -5.57 20.24 2.42
CA ASN A 244 -6.55 19.73 1.47
C ASN A 244 -6.04 18.46 0.79
N LYS A 245 -4.78 18.48 0.37
CA LYS A 245 -4.09 17.33 -0.22
C LYS A 245 -3.96 16.20 0.80
N ARG A 246 -3.62 16.53 2.06
CA ARG A 246 -3.53 15.55 3.16
C ARG A 246 -4.89 14.87 3.42
N LEU A 247 -5.97 15.64 3.49
CA LEU A 247 -7.33 15.09 3.60
C LEU A 247 -7.67 14.20 2.40
N ALA A 248 -7.38 14.65 1.18
CA ALA A 248 -7.64 13.88 -0.02
C ALA A 248 -6.87 12.54 -0.05
N GLN A 249 -5.62 12.52 0.45
CA GLN A 249 -4.85 11.29 0.63
C GLN A 249 -5.54 10.32 1.60
N GLU A 250 -5.99 10.81 2.76
CA GLU A 250 -6.65 9.96 3.76
C GLU A 250 -8.00 9.42 3.29
N VAL A 251 -8.77 10.23 2.57
CA VAL A 251 -10.03 9.76 1.96
C VAL A 251 -9.74 8.73 0.85
N LEU A 252 -8.75 8.98 -0.01
CA LEU A 252 -8.37 8.03 -1.05
C LEU A 252 -7.87 6.72 -0.45
N LEU A 253 -7.02 6.78 0.58
CA LEU A 253 -6.53 5.62 1.31
C LEU A 253 -7.68 4.85 1.97
N GLY A 254 -8.59 5.55 2.65
CA GLY A 254 -9.69 4.91 3.36
C GLY A 254 -10.79 4.40 2.43
N ILE A 255 -11.47 5.30 1.72
CA ILE A 255 -12.60 4.95 0.84
C ILE A 255 -12.10 4.21 -0.39
N GLY A 256 -11.12 4.77 -1.11
CA GLY A 256 -10.56 4.13 -2.30
C GLY A 256 -9.89 2.80 -1.96
N GLY A 257 -9.22 2.72 -0.80
CA GLY A 257 -8.56 1.51 -0.34
C GLY A 257 -9.51 0.38 0.06
N MET A 258 -10.78 0.67 0.37
CA MET A 258 -11.81 -0.36 0.53
C MET A 258 -12.50 -0.72 -0.79
N ARG A 259 -12.60 0.23 -1.73
CA ARG A 259 -13.19 -0.02 -3.06
C ARG A 259 -12.29 -0.88 -3.95
N ALA A 260 -10.98 -0.69 -3.87
CA ALA A 260 -10.03 -1.45 -4.69
C ALA A 260 -10.11 -2.98 -4.45
N PRO A 261 -9.97 -3.50 -3.21
CA PRO A 261 -10.21 -4.92 -2.94
C PRO A 261 -11.62 -5.38 -3.34
N ALA A 262 -12.66 -4.56 -3.06
CA ALA A 262 -14.03 -4.92 -3.39
C ALA A 262 -14.24 -5.15 -4.90
N SER A 263 -13.63 -4.33 -5.75
CA SER A 263 -13.67 -4.49 -7.22
C SER A 263 -12.88 -5.71 -7.73
N MET A 264 -12.00 -6.27 -6.89
CA MET A 264 -11.33 -7.56 -7.11
C MET A 264 -12.13 -8.74 -6.57
N GLY A 265 -13.34 -8.50 -6.03
CA GLY A 265 -14.18 -9.53 -5.40
C GLY A 265 -13.78 -9.83 -3.96
N ILE A 266 -12.85 -9.07 -3.39
CA ILE A 266 -12.32 -9.28 -2.04
C ILE A 266 -13.17 -8.50 -1.04
N PHE A 267 -13.77 -9.21 -0.07
CA PHE A 267 -14.48 -8.61 1.05
C PHE A 267 -13.77 -8.97 2.36
N PRO A 268 -12.98 -8.05 2.96
CA PRO A 268 -12.17 -8.37 4.13
C PRO A 268 -13.00 -8.75 5.35
N SER A 269 -12.67 -9.89 5.97
CA SER A 269 -13.25 -10.33 7.24
C SER A 269 -12.86 -9.39 8.37
N VAL A 270 -11.63 -8.87 8.33
CA VAL A 270 -11.11 -7.89 9.29
C VAL A 270 -10.47 -6.73 8.54
N ILE A 271 -10.67 -5.50 9.04
CA ILE A 271 -9.83 -4.36 8.67
C ILE A 271 -8.91 -4.01 9.83
N HIS A 272 -7.65 -3.73 9.53
CA HIS A 272 -6.70 -3.21 10.48
C HIS A 272 -6.21 -1.85 9.97
N MET A 273 -6.63 -0.83 10.70
CA MET A 273 -6.30 0.57 10.49
C MET A 273 -5.00 0.91 11.22
N ASN A 274 -3.94 1.15 10.45
CA ASN A 274 -2.65 1.57 10.99
C ASN A 274 -2.61 3.10 11.10
N GLU A 275 -2.86 3.62 12.31
CA GLU A 275 -3.05 5.04 12.64
C GLU A 275 -4.31 5.67 12.02
N GLY A 276 -4.67 6.87 12.51
CA GLY A 276 -5.86 7.62 12.11
C GLY A 276 -5.99 7.85 10.60
N HIS A 277 -4.89 7.90 9.85
CA HIS A 277 -4.87 8.17 8.40
C HIS A 277 -5.79 7.24 7.58
N SER A 278 -6.01 6.02 8.08
CA SER A 278 -6.81 4.99 7.43
C SER A 278 -8.28 4.99 7.87
N ALA A 279 -8.70 5.87 8.79
CA ALA A 279 -9.98 5.76 9.47
C ALA A 279 -11.19 5.93 8.56
N PHE A 280 -11.06 6.61 7.41
CA PHE A 280 -12.12 6.68 6.40
C PHE A 280 -12.50 5.31 5.82
N SER A 281 -11.62 4.30 5.92
CA SER A 281 -11.93 2.92 5.51
C SER A 281 -13.12 2.34 6.26
N SER A 282 -13.30 2.73 7.53
CA SER A 282 -14.45 2.31 8.34
C SER A 282 -15.79 2.78 7.76
N LEU A 283 -15.84 3.98 7.19
CA LEU A 283 -17.07 4.54 6.62
C LEU A 283 -17.49 3.80 5.34
N GLU A 284 -16.54 3.56 4.44
CA GLU A 284 -16.81 2.77 3.23
C GLU A 284 -17.12 1.31 3.60
N ARG A 285 -16.47 0.74 4.63
CA ARG A 285 -16.77 -0.60 5.13
C ARG A 285 -18.22 -0.72 5.62
N LEU A 286 -18.75 0.27 6.35
CA LEU A 286 -20.16 0.26 6.75
C LEU A 286 -21.09 0.23 5.54
N ALA A 287 -20.80 1.05 4.51
CA ALA A 287 -21.59 1.06 3.28
C ALA A 287 -21.52 -0.28 2.53
N GLN A 288 -20.33 -0.90 2.50
CA GLN A 288 -20.14 -2.23 1.90
C GLN A 288 -20.87 -3.33 2.69
N ILE A 289 -20.91 -3.28 4.02
CA ILE A 289 -21.66 -4.22 4.87
C ILE A 289 -23.17 -4.09 4.60
N VAL A 290 -23.70 -2.86 4.63
CA VAL A 290 -25.12 -2.57 4.32
C VAL A 290 -25.49 -3.16 2.96
N ALA A 291 -24.69 -2.88 1.92
CA ALA A 291 -24.95 -3.35 0.57
C ALA A 291 -24.80 -4.89 0.43
N ARG A 292 -23.74 -5.48 0.98
CA ARG A 292 -23.44 -6.91 0.84
C ARG A 292 -24.46 -7.79 1.54
N PHE A 293 -24.88 -7.41 2.73
CA PHE A 293 -25.81 -8.21 3.55
C PHE A 293 -27.26 -7.73 3.44
N ASN A 294 -27.53 -6.68 2.65
CA ASN A 294 -28.85 -6.07 2.51
C ASN A 294 -29.51 -5.79 3.87
N THR A 295 -28.78 -5.11 4.74
CA THR A 295 -29.17 -4.85 6.14
C THR A 295 -29.20 -3.36 6.45
N ASP A 296 -29.82 -2.98 7.56
CA ASP A 296 -29.84 -1.60 8.02
C ASP A 296 -28.51 -1.14 8.64
N LEU A 297 -28.33 0.18 8.74
CA LEU A 297 -27.14 0.79 9.33
C LEU A 297 -26.93 0.35 10.79
N LYS A 298 -27.99 0.15 11.56
CA LYS A 298 -27.88 -0.27 12.96
C LYS A 298 -27.20 -1.63 13.07
N THR A 299 -27.60 -2.58 12.24
CA THR A 299 -26.94 -3.89 12.16
C THR A 299 -25.52 -3.77 11.64
N ALA A 300 -25.28 -2.92 10.64
CA ALA A 300 -23.92 -2.69 10.13
C ALA A 300 -22.98 -2.10 11.20
N LEU A 301 -23.49 -1.22 12.08
CA LEU A 301 -22.75 -0.67 13.23
C LEU A 301 -22.49 -1.71 14.33
N GLU A 302 -23.22 -2.81 14.38
CA GLU A 302 -22.86 -3.94 15.24
C GLU A 302 -21.73 -4.78 14.62
N ILE A 303 -21.65 -4.88 13.29
CA ILE A 303 -20.65 -5.70 12.60
C ILE A 303 -19.32 -4.95 12.41
N GLY A 304 -19.38 -3.70 11.93
CA GLY A 304 -18.24 -2.89 11.52
C GLY A 304 -17.16 -2.83 12.59
N PRO A 305 -17.44 -2.23 13.77
CA PRO A 305 -16.47 -2.13 14.86
C PRO A 305 -15.92 -3.48 15.33
N ARG A 306 -16.76 -4.51 15.42
CA ARG A 306 -16.34 -5.86 15.88
C ARG A 306 -15.37 -6.56 14.93
N THR A 307 -15.30 -6.08 13.70
CA THR A 307 -14.41 -6.59 12.65
C THR A 307 -13.33 -5.59 12.26
N SER A 308 -13.07 -4.60 13.13
CA SER A 308 -12.08 -3.54 12.92
C SER A 308 -11.09 -3.48 14.08
N VAL A 309 -9.82 -3.37 13.73
CA VAL A 309 -8.70 -3.13 14.63
C VAL A 309 -8.12 -1.75 14.34
N PHE A 310 -7.92 -0.94 15.38
CA PHE A 310 -7.28 0.37 15.29
C PHE A 310 -6.01 0.39 16.13
N THR A 311 -4.88 0.62 15.48
CA THR A 311 -3.60 0.85 16.17
C THR A 311 -3.24 2.33 16.12
N THR A 312 -2.89 2.91 17.26
CA THR A 312 -2.36 4.27 17.34
C THR A 312 -0.93 4.23 17.87
N HIS A 313 -0.06 5.03 17.25
CA HIS A 313 1.37 5.13 17.57
C HIS A 313 1.69 6.44 18.28
N THR A 314 0.80 7.42 18.15
CA THR A 314 0.98 8.77 18.68
C THR A 314 0.28 8.91 20.03
N PRO A 315 1.02 9.07 21.15
CA PRO A 315 0.43 9.22 22.48
C PRO A 315 -0.12 10.63 22.76
N VAL A 316 0.08 11.59 21.85
CA VAL A 316 -0.28 13.01 22.03
C VAL A 316 -1.23 13.51 20.95
N VAL A 317 -2.22 14.31 21.36
CA VAL A 317 -3.26 14.88 20.49
C VAL A 317 -2.67 15.69 19.33
N ALA A 318 -1.53 16.34 19.54
CA ALA A 318 -0.88 17.17 18.51
C ALA A 318 -0.41 16.39 17.28
N GLY A 319 -0.25 15.06 17.36
CA GLY A 319 0.10 14.22 16.22
C GLY A 319 -1.11 13.51 15.60
N HIS A 320 -2.34 13.84 16.02
CA HIS A 320 -3.55 13.29 15.41
C HIS A 320 -4.08 14.24 14.35
N ASP A 321 -4.38 13.71 13.16
CA ASP A 321 -4.96 14.50 12.08
C ASP A 321 -6.39 14.94 12.43
N VAL A 322 -6.62 16.25 12.28
CA VAL A 322 -7.91 16.92 12.51
C VAL A 322 -8.18 17.86 11.33
N PHE A 323 -9.37 17.71 10.75
CA PHE A 323 -9.80 18.50 9.60
C PHE A 323 -11.04 19.33 9.95
N PRO A 324 -11.20 20.53 9.36
CA PRO A 324 -12.49 21.21 9.36
C PRO A 324 -13.57 20.32 8.72
N ALA A 325 -14.69 20.17 9.41
CA ALA A 325 -15.80 19.31 8.97
C ALA A 325 -16.35 19.71 7.60
N ASP A 326 -16.31 21.01 7.26
CA ASP A 326 -16.74 21.52 5.96
C ASP A 326 -15.87 21.02 4.80
N LEU A 327 -14.57 20.79 5.03
CA LEU A 327 -13.67 20.21 4.03
C LEU A 327 -13.95 18.73 3.80
N VAL A 328 -14.47 18.02 4.81
CA VAL A 328 -14.78 16.58 4.73
C VAL A 328 -16.08 16.31 3.98
N LYS A 329 -17.07 17.21 4.06
CA LYS A 329 -18.42 17.03 3.51
C LYS A 329 -18.47 16.53 2.06
N PRO A 330 -17.72 17.12 1.09
CA PRO A 330 -17.80 16.69 -0.31
C PRO A 330 -17.44 15.22 -0.50
N TYR A 331 -16.46 14.72 0.27
CA TYR A 331 -15.96 13.35 0.17
C TYR A 331 -16.97 12.31 0.71
N ILE A 332 -17.70 12.65 1.76
CA ILE A 332 -18.65 11.74 2.42
C ILE A 332 -20.08 11.90 1.90
N ALA A 333 -20.36 12.90 1.05
CA ALA A 333 -21.71 13.13 0.52
C ALA A 333 -22.35 11.89 -0.12
N PRO A 334 -21.63 11.06 -0.92
CA PRO A 334 -22.20 9.82 -1.46
C PRO A 334 -22.59 8.78 -0.40
N LEU A 335 -22.01 8.84 0.80
CA LEU A 335 -22.32 7.90 1.87
C LEU A 335 -23.69 8.15 2.51
N LYS A 336 -24.28 9.33 2.34
CA LYS A 336 -25.61 9.66 2.89
C LYS A 336 -26.68 8.70 2.37
N GLU A 337 -26.69 8.51 1.06
CA GLU A 337 -27.66 7.64 0.39
C GLU A 337 -27.37 6.17 0.71
N LYS A 338 -26.08 5.79 0.70
CA LYS A 338 -25.66 4.42 1.01
C LYS A 338 -25.97 4.00 2.45
N LEU A 339 -25.91 4.93 3.41
CA LEU A 339 -26.10 4.65 4.83
C LEU A 339 -27.49 5.08 5.35
N GLY A 340 -28.26 5.85 4.57
CA GLY A 340 -29.58 6.34 4.94
C GLY A 340 -29.57 7.40 6.06
N ILE A 341 -28.48 8.16 6.21
CA ILE A 341 -28.29 9.15 7.27
C ILE A 341 -27.74 10.49 6.75
N SER A 342 -27.82 11.52 7.60
CA SER A 342 -27.33 12.86 7.23
C SER A 342 -25.80 12.96 7.30
N GLU A 343 -25.20 13.89 6.55
CA GLU A 343 -23.76 14.22 6.67
C GLU A 343 -23.41 14.62 8.10
N LYS A 344 -24.29 15.35 8.77
CA LYS A 344 -24.10 15.77 10.16
C LYS A 344 -23.94 14.57 11.09
N GLU A 345 -24.66 13.49 10.84
CA GLU A 345 -24.57 12.25 11.60
C GLU A 345 -23.28 11.50 11.31
N ILE A 346 -22.86 11.39 10.04
CA ILE A 346 -21.56 10.81 9.68
C ILE A 346 -20.40 11.61 10.31
N LEU A 347 -20.44 12.94 10.20
CA LEU A 347 -19.44 13.84 10.80
C LEU A 347 -19.40 13.72 12.33
N SER A 348 -20.55 13.41 12.96
CA SER A 348 -20.60 13.23 14.41
C SER A 348 -19.72 12.09 14.90
N TRP A 349 -19.48 11.07 14.07
CA TRP A 349 -18.62 9.94 14.40
C TRP A 349 -17.15 10.33 14.55
N GLY A 350 -16.66 11.31 13.79
CA GLY A 350 -15.31 11.88 13.96
C GLY A 350 -15.24 13.07 14.90
N ARG A 351 -16.37 13.53 15.48
CA ARG A 351 -16.40 14.74 16.31
C ARG A 351 -15.58 14.55 17.60
N PRO A 352 -14.56 15.39 17.85
CA PRO A 352 -13.75 15.28 19.06
C PRO A 352 -14.49 15.60 20.35
N PHE A 353 -13.93 15.15 21.47
CA PHE A 353 -14.47 15.34 22.82
C PHE A 353 -13.79 16.45 23.63
N TRP A 354 -12.75 17.10 23.08
CA TRP A 354 -12.04 18.19 23.74
C TRP A 354 -12.73 19.55 23.55
N LYS A 355 -12.31 20.53 24.37
CA LYS A 355 -12.83 21.90 24.33
C LYS A 355 -12.54 22.56 22.97
N ASP A 356 -13.48 23.35 22.46
CA ASP A 356 -13.38 24.08 21.19
C ASP A 356 -13.29 23.19 19.93
N ALA A 357 -13.78 21.94 20.00
CA ALA A 357 -13.83 20.99 18.90
C ALA A 357 -15.01 21.18 17.91
N ASP A 358 -15.77 22.27 18.05
CA ASP A 358 -16.91 22.53 17.18
C ASP A 358 -16.43 22.79 15.75
N GLY A 359 -17.04 22.07 14.78
CA GLY A 359 -16.63 22.14 13.38
C GLY A 359 -15.38 21.33 13.03
N GLN A 360 -14.82 20.53 13.96
CA GLN A 360 -13.67 19.67 13.72
C GLN A 360 -14.08 18.20 13.48
N PHE A 361 -13.27 17.50 12.68
CA PHE A 361 -13.36 16.07 12.41
C PHE A 361 -12.00 15.41 12.68
N SER A 362 -11.93 14.60 13.73
CA SER A 362 -10.71 13.90 14.13
C SER A 362 -10.69 12.47 13.62
N MET A 363 -9.57 12.15 12.97
CA MET A 363 -9.33 10.83 12.39
C MET A 363 -9.08 9.77 13.47
N PHE A 364 -8.39 10.16 14.56
CA PHE A 364 -8.21 9.33 15.74
C PHE A 364 -9.57 8.95 16.36
N VAL A 365 -10.46 9.94 16.56
CA VAL A 365 -11.77 9.70 17.19
C VAL A 365 -12.66 8.83 16.30
N LEU A 366 -12.60 9.03 14.97
CA LEU A 366 -13.27 8.16 14.02
C LEU A 366 -12.77 6.72 14.14
N GLY A 367 -11.46 6.50 14.07
CA GLY A 367 -10.84 5.17 14.16
C GLY A 367 -11.18 4.47 15.47
N LEU A 368 -11.12 5.19 16.59
CA LEU A 368 -11.46 4.69 17.93
C LEU A 368 -12.92 4.27 18.05
N ARG A 369 -13.87 5.07 17.54
CA ARG A 369 -15.31 4.75 17.63
C ARG A 369 -15.72 3.65 16.67
N MET A 370 -15.02 3.51 15.55
CA MET A 370 -15.32 2.53 14.51
C MET A 370 -14.57 1.21 14.67
N SER A 371 -13.95 0.98 15.83
CA SER A 371 -13.19 -0.24 16.14
C SER A 371 -13.53 -0.76 17.52
N GLN A 372 -13.63 -2.09 17.64
CA GLN A 372 -13.75 -2.75 18.92
C GLN A 372 -12.39 -3.03 19.55
N PHE A 373 -11.39 -3.33 18.72
CA PHE A 373 -10.04 -3.62 19.16
C PHE A 373 -9.16 -2.41 18.92
N CYS A 374 -8.63 -1.84 20.00
CA CYS A 374 -7.77 -0.66 19.96
C CYS A 374 -6.49 -0.94 20.75
N ASN A 375 -5.33 -0.71 20.14
CA ASN A 375 -4.04 -0.95 20.79
C ASN A 375 -3.06 0.21 20.57
N GLY A 376 -2.24 0.47 21.60
CA GLY A 376 -0.98 1.20 21.44
C GLY A 376 0.15 0.26 21.02
N VAL A 377 1.37 0.78 20.99
CA VAL A 377 2.58 0.04 20.57
C VAL A 377 3.59 -0.23 21.69
N SER A 378 3.31 0.21 22.91
CA SER A 378 4.07 -0.07 24.13
C SER A 378 3.11 -0.11 25.32
N GLN A 379 3.52 -0.84 26.38
CA GLN A 379 2.84 -0.85 27.68
C GLN A 379 3.00 0.48 28.42
#